data_AF-A6QBW5-F1
#
_entry.id   AF-A6QBW5-F1
#
_cell.length_a   1.000
_cell.length_b   1.000
_cell.length_c   1.000
_cell.angle_alpha   90.00
_cell.angle_beta   90.00
_cell.angle_gamma   90.00
#
_symmetry.space_group_name_H-M   'P 1'
#
loop_
_entity.id
_entity.type
_entity.pdbx_description
1 polymer ?
#
loop_
_entity_poly.entity_id
_entity_poly.type
_entity_poly.pdbx_seq_one_letter_code
_entity_poly.pdbx_strand_id
1 'polypeptide(L)'
;MKIFKIVLLVLLIVSVSTKITFAKSGTLTQKQLKHYKPLKAKEGKVLKSLTDYMLSDVHLAKPVKYFDIKSYSLDKPYSGKLSRSRGSTAWSFDIKAYRKLSNKEKKEIASLHPASDGFGTTYYIDGTAGIASVYNLHYIDMNSKVHTVFSKSELVGFLGEIDTPAEMQIMLLSYPGIHRYKEKDNLYIIRTDDIYEESDGVYTHEIYHRIMNKQGSVESERVKFVQSSSRKRYKYLLKKFK
;
A
#
# COMPACT_ATOMS: atom_id res chain seq x y z
N MET A 1 33.81 -49.72 -20.99
CA MET A 1 33.22 -48.37 -21.21
C MET A 1 31.68 -48.33 -21.31
N LYS A 2 30.94 -49.45 -21.39
CA LYS A 2 29.46 -49.43 -21.44
C LYS A 2 28.80 -49.19 -20.07
N ILE A 3 29.38 -49.73 -19.00
CA ILE A 3 28.83 -49.65 -17.63
C ILE A 3 28.89 -48.21 -17.08
N PHE A 4 29.96 -47.46 -17.39
CA PHE A 4 30.10 -46.05 -16.97
C PHE A 4 29.04 -45.13 -17.58
N LYS A 5 28.60 -45.38 -18.81
CA LYS A 5 27.52 -44.59 -19.45
C LYS A 5 26.15 -44.85 -18.82
N ILE A 6 25.90 -46.08 -18.37
CA ILE A 6 24.62 -46.45 -17.72
C ILE A 6 24.53 -45.82 -16.33
N VAL A 7 25.62 -45.85 -15.55
CA VAL A 7 25.66 -45.21 -14.22
C VAL A 7 25.48 -43.70 -14.31
N LEU A 8 26.08 -43.05 -15.33
CA LEU A 8 25.92 -41.61 -15.55
C LEU A 8 24.48 -41.24 -15.96
N LEU A 9 23.83 -42.07 -16.79
CA LEU A 9 22.44 -41.84 -17.23
C LEU A 9 21.44 -42.00 -16.07
N VAL A 10 21.66 -42.98 -15.19
CA VAL A 10 20.81 -43.19 -14.00
C VAL A 10 21.01 -42.07 -12.98
N LEU A 11 22.24 -41.58 -12.78
CA LEU A 11 22.50 -40.40 -11.93
C LEU A 11 21.86 -39.13 -12.49
N LEU A 12 21.85 -38.96 -13.82
CA LEU A 12 21.16 -37.82 -14.46
C LEU A 12 19.64 -37.90 -14.30
N ILE A 13 19.05 -39.09 -14.38
CA ILE A 13 17.60 -39.28 -14.16
C ILE A 13 17.25 -39.02 -12.69
N VAL A 14 18.09 -39.42 -11.74
CA VAL A 14 17.88 -39.12 -10.31
C VAL A 14 18.11 -37.62 -10.02
N SER A 15 19.03 -36.95 -10.70
CA SER A 15 19.27 -35.50 -10.55
C SER A 15 18.25 -34.63 -11.31
N VAL A 16 17.52 -35.17 -12.29
CA VAL A 16 16.37 -34.48 -12.91
C VAL A 16 15.06 -34.78 -12.16
N SER A 17 15.05 -35.85 -11.36
CA SER A 17 13.97 -36.19 -10.42
C SER A 17 14.07 -35.45 -9.08
N THR A 18 15.09 -34.60 -8.88
CA THR A 18 15.05 -33.60 -7.80
C THR A 18 13.95 -32.62 -8.13
N LYS A 19 12.75 -32.93 -7.63
CA LYS A 19 11.64 -32.03 -7.37
C LYS A 19 11.74 -30.75 -8.21
N ILE A 20 11.21 -30.86 -9.42
CA ILE A 20 10.38 -29.79 -9.96
C ILE A 20 9.32 -29.54 -8.88
N THR A 21 9.69 -28.74 -7.91
CA THR A 21 8.77 -28.14 -6.96
C THR A 21 8.03 -27.19 -7.85
N PHE A 22 6.91 -27.66 -8.40
CA PHE A 22 5.87 -26.76 -8.86
C PHE A 22 5.66 -25.84 -7.67
N ALA A 23 6.21 -24.62 -7.76
CA ALA A 23 5.80 -23.52 -6.94
C ALA A 23 4.33 -23.33 -7.27
N LYS A 24 3.48 -24.09 -6.59
CA LYS A 24 2.05 -23.82 -6.48
C LYS A 24 2.01 -22.35 -6.12
N SER A 25 1.50 -21.51 -7.01
CA SER A 25 1.41 -20.09 -6.73
C SER A 25 0.75 -19.95 -5.35
N GLY A 26 1.38 -19.22 -4.44
CA GLY A 26 0.89 -19.03 -3.06
C GLY A 26 -0.45 -18.30 -2.99
N THR A 27 -1.10 -18.06 -4.13
CA THR A 27 -2.42 -17.48 -4.26
C THR A 27 -3.49 -18.48 -3.84
N LEU A 28 -4.33 -18.04 -2.91
CA LEU A 28 -5.42 -18.86 -2.38
C LEU A 28 -6.46 -19.12 -3.47
N THR A 29 -6.98 -20.34 -3.51
CA THR A 29 -8.12 -20.64 -4.40
C THR A 29 -9.35 -19.85 -3.98
N GLN A 30 -10.26 -19.55 -4.92
CA GLN A 30 -11.54 -18.90 -4.59
C GLN A 30 -12.34 -19.65 -3.52
N LYS A 31 -12.24 -20.99 -3.47
CA LYS A 31 -12.87 -21.82 -2.43
C LYS A 31 -12.27 -21.51 -1.05
N GLN A 32 -10.95 -21.36 -0.96
CA GLN A 32 -10.27 -20.98 0.28
C GLN A 32 -10.63 -19.54 0.70
N LEU A 33 -10.71 -18.60 -0.24
CA LEU A 33 -11.09 -17.21 0.03
C LEU A 33 -12.52 -17.07 0.57
N LYS A 34 -13.45 -17.97 0.22
CA LYS A 34 -14.83 -17.98 0.76
C LYS A 34 -14.90 -18.23 2.27
N HIS A 35 -13.87 -18.80 2.90
CA HIS A 35 -13.84 -19.03 4.35
C HIS A 35 -13.57 -17.76 5.17
N TYR A 36 -13.12 -16.67 4.53
CA TYR A 36 -12.86 -15.40 5.19
C TYR A 36 -14.13 -14.54 5.18
N LYS A 37 -14.66 -14.30 6.39
CA LYS A 37 -15.84 -13.45 6.57
C LYS A 37 -15.44 -11.97 6.49
N PRO A 38 -16.20 -11.12 5.78
CA PRO A 38 -15.99 -9.67 5.80
C PRO A 38 -16.02 -9.10 7.22
N LEU A 39 -15.15 -8.12 7.51
CA LEU A 39 -15.16 -7.45 8.81
C LEU A 39 -16.42 -6.61 9.01
N LYS A 40 -16.96 -6.67 10.23
CA LYS A 40 -18.03 -5.75 10.64
C LYS A 40 -17.47 -4.34 10.88
N ALA A 41 -18.37 -3.35 10.88
CA ALA A 41 -18.07 -1.93 11.07
C ALA A 41 -17.12 -1.57 12.23
N LYS A 42 -17.18 -2.32 13.32
CA LYS A 42 -16.39 -2.10 14.54
C LYS A 42 -15.41 -3.23 14.84
N GLU A 43 -15.22 -4.15 13.89
CA GLU A 43 -14.27 -5.26 14.04
C GLU A 43 -12.91 -4.86 13.46
N GLY A 44 -11.84 -5.36 14.07
CA GLY A 44 -10.46 -5.09 13.64
C GLY A 44 -9.86 -3.84 14.26
N LYS A 45 -8.56 -3.67 14.04
CA LYS A 45 -7.77 -2.51 14.48
C LYS A 45 -7.96 -1.36 13.49
N VAL A 46 -8.15 -0.15 14.00
CA VAL A 46 -8.14 1.08 13.19
C VAL A 46 -6.69 1.49 12.98
N LEU A 47 -6.33 1.87 11.76
CA LEU A 47 -5.01 2.43 11.48
C LEU A 47 -4.97 3.90 11.89
N LYS A 48 -3.88 4.29 12.57
CA LYS A 48 -3.61 5.69 12.92
C LYS A 48 -3.08 6.46 11.71
N SER A 49 -3.00 7.79 11.83
CA SER A 49 -2.35 8.64 10.82
C SER A 49 -0.88 8.25 10.68
N LEU A 50 -0.31 8.37 9.47
CA LEU A 50 1.13 8.15 9.25
C LEU A 50 2.02 9.10 10.06
N THR A 51 1.51 10.28 10.39
CA THR A 51 2.21 11.27 11.22
C THR A 51 2.45 10.81 12.65
N ASP A 52 1.72 9.78 13.10
CA ASP A 52 1.78 9.28 14.48
C ASP A 52 2.81 8.15 14.63
N TYR A 53 3.36 7.64 13.53
CA TYR A 53 4.37 6.58 13.52
C TYR A 53 5.79 7.15 13.45
N MET A 54 6.73 6.39 14.00
CA MET A 54 8.17 6.64 14.01
C MET A 54 8.92 5.66 13.09
N LEU A 55 10.18 5.95 12.77
CA LEU A 55 11.05 5.05 12.00
C LEU A 55 11.15 3.65 12.60
N SER A 56 11.13 3.56 13.93
CA SER A 56 11.16 2.30 14.69
C SER A 56 9.89 1.48 14.58
N ASP A 57 8.78 2.05 14.08
CA ASP A 57 7.51 1.33 13.93
C ASP A 57 7.44 0.54 12.60
N VAL A 58 8.51 0.59 11.80
CA VAL A 58 8.62 -0.06 10.49
C VAL A 58 9.82 -1.01 10.50
N HIS A 59 9.57 -2.28 10.19
CA HIS A 59 10.58 -3.32 10.01
C HIS A 59 11.21 -3.23 8.62
N LEU A 60 11.91 -2.13 8.36
CA LEU A 60 12.55 -1.89 7.08
C LEU A 60 13.49 -3.04 6.68
N ALA A 61 13.39 -3.48 5.43
CA ALA A 61 14.24 -4.53 4.87
C ALA A 61 15.73 -4.12 4.82
N LYS A 62 16.02 -2.83 4.96
CA LYS A 62 17.37 -2.27 5.05
C LYS A 62 17.41 -1.04 5.95
N PRO A 63 18.55 -0.75 6.60
CA PRO A 63 18.70 0.42 7.46
C PRO A 63 18.67 1.72 6.63
N VAL A 64 17.96 2.72 7.15
CA VAL A 64 17.90 4.08 6.60
C VAL A 64 18.01 5.10 7.73
N LYS A 65 18.47 6.31 7.41
CA LYS A 65 18.49 7.43 8.37
C LYS A 65 17.12 8.09 8.51
N TYR A 66 16.37 8.15 7.42
CA TYR A 66 15.10 8.84 7.31
C TYR A 66 14.37 8.40 6.05
N PHE A 67 13.04 8.43 6.07
CA PHE A 67 12.22 8.41 4.86
C PHE A 67 10.99 9.28 5.01
N ASP A 68 10.44 9.78 3.91
CA ASP A 68 9.14 10.43 3.84
C ASP A 68 8.29 9.88 2.70
N ILE A 69 6.98 10.14 2.78
CA ILE A 69 6.05 9.80 1.72
C ILE A 69 5.40 11.09 1.24
N LYS A 70 5.51 11.36 -0.06
CA LYS A 70 4.96 12.57 -0.68
C LYS A 70 3.82 12.19 -1.59
N SER A 71 2.71 12.92 -1.44
CA SER A 71 1.60 12.90 -2.39
C SER A 71 1.79 13.99 -3.44
N TYR A 72 1.66 13.62 -4.70
CA TYR A 72 1.75 14.51 -5.84
C TYR A 72 0.42 14.53 -6.58
N SER A 73 -0.09 15.72 -6.88
CA SER A 73 -1.31 15.87 -7.65
C SER A 73 -1.02 15.72 -9.15
N LEU A 74 -1.81 14.91 -9.84
CA LEU A 74 -1.88 14.91 -11.30
C LEU A 74 -2.71 16.12 -11.75
N ASP A 75 -2.05 17.20 -12.16
CA ASP A 75 -2.71 18.45 -12.58
C ASP A 75 -3.62 18.26 -13.82
N LYS A 76 -3.41 17.20 -14.61
CA LYS A 76 -4.36 16.71 -15.62
C LYS A 76 -4.17 15.19 -15.78
N PRO A 77 -5.14 14.33 -15.44
CA PRO A 77 -4.99 12.87 -15.51
C PRO A 77 -4.62 12.37 -16.91
N TYR A 78 -4.99 13.11 -17.97
CA TYR A 78 -4.70 12.77 -19.37
C TYR A 78 -3.38 13.33 -19.93
N SER A 79 -2.68 14.19 -19.19
CA SER A 79 -1.43 14.80 -19.68
C SER A 79 -0.17 14.01 -19.35
N GLY A 80 -0.27 13.04 -18.42
CA GLY A 80 0.89 12.31 -17.86
C GLY A 80 1.89 13.20 -17.10
N LYS A 81 1.64 14.51 -16.99
CA LYS A 81 2.54 15.45 -16.31
C LYS A 81 2.18 15.52 -14.83
N LEU A 82 3.04 14.93 -14.01
CA LEU A 82 3.02 15.14 -12.57
C LEU A 82 3.51 16.54 -12.26
N SER A 83 2.72 17.26 -11.48
CA SER A 83 3.05 18.60 -11.03
C SER A 83 3.16 18.57 -9.51
N ARG A 84 4.15 19.27 -8.97
CA ARG A 84 4.08 19.76 -7.59
C ARG A 84 3.06 20.90 -7.57
N SER A 85 1.79 20.59 -7.80
CA SER A 85 0.74 21.57 -7.66
C SER A 85 0.66 22.00 -6.19
N ARG A 86 0.07 23.18 -5.95
CA ARG A 86 -0.09 23.83 -4.64
C ARG A 86 -0.80 22.97 -3.56
N GLY A 87 -1.19 21.73 -3.87
CA GLY A 87 -1.81 20.76 -2.97
C GLY A 87 -0.94 19.54 -2.61
N SER A 88 0.35 19.48 -2.96
CA SER A 88 1.20 18.33 -2.60
C SER A 88 1.29 18.19 -1.06
N THR A 89 0.57 17.23 -0.49
CA THR A 89 0.65 16.92 0.94
C THR A 89 1.85 15.99 1.13
N ALA A 90 2.94 16.53 1.65
CA ALA A 90 4.08 15.72 2.09
C ALA A 90 3.79 15.29 3.54
N TRP A 91 3.64 13.97 3.77
CA TRP A 91 3.68 13.44 5.12
C TRP A 91 5.13 13.12 5.43
N SER A 92 5.76 13.98 6.22
CA SER A 92 7.05 13.64 6.83
C SER A 92 6.79 12.59 7.91
N PHE A 93 7.02 11.34 7.53
CA PHE A 93 7.12 10.24 8.47
C PHE A 93 8.28 10.55 9.43
N ASP A 94 8.03 10.51 10.74
CA ASP A 94 9.04 10.78 11.79
C ASP A 94 9.82 12.11 11.65
N ILE A 95 9.21 13.22 12.07
CA ILE A 95 9.85 14.55 12.12
C ILE A 95 11.13 14.57 12.98
N LYS A 96 11.28 13.66 13.96
CA LYS A 96 12.47 13.60 14.82
C LYS A 96 13.67 13.07 14.04
N ALA A 97 13.47 12.05 13.21
CA ALA A 97 14.51 11.56 12.30
C ALA A 97 14.94 12.67 11.30
N TYR A 98 13.98 13.40 10.72
CA TYR A 98 14.28 14.53 9.83
C TYR A 98 15.17 15.60 10.48
N ARG A 99 14.88 15.96 11.75
CA ARG A 99 15.65 16.99 12.47
C ARG A 99 17.12 16.66 12.63
N LYS A 100 17.47 15.37 12.73
CA LYS A 100 18.85 14.87 12.88
C LYS A 100 19.66 14.89 11.58
N LEU A 101 19.01 15.08 10.42
CA LEU A 101 19.70 15.19 9.14
C LEU A 101 20.55 16.47 9.04
N SER A 102 21.64 16.40 8.29
CA SER A 102 22.43 17.56 7.88
C SER A 102 21.62 18.50 6.98
N ASN A 103 22.03 19.77 6.89
CA ASN A 103 21.38 20.73 5.98
C ASN A 103 21.47 20.30 4.50
N LYS A 104 22.55 19.61 4.12
CA LYS A 104 22.72 19.05 2.78
C LYS A 104 21.67 17.97 2.51
N GLU A 105 21.55 16.98 3.39
CA GLU A 105 20.56 15.89 3.29
C GLU A 105 19.12 16.44 3.25
N LYS A 106 18.81 17.42 4.11
CA LYS A 106 17.49 18.11 4.10
C LYS A 106 17.20 18.78 2.77
N LYS A 107 18.18 19.48 2.19
CA LYS A 107 18.03 20.15 0.90
C LYS A 107 17.84 19.15 -0.24
N GLU A 108 18.59 18.05 -0.23
CA GLU A 108 18.50 17.00 -1.25
C GLU A 108 17.15 16.29 -1.22
N ILE A 109 16.65 15.87 -0.05
CA ILE A 109 15.35 15.21 0.01
C ILE A 109 14.20 16.18 -0.31
N ALA A 110 14.30 17.46 0.08
CA ALA A 110 13.32 18.48 -0.25
C ALA A 110 13.28 18.80 -1.75
N SER A 111 14.39 18.66 -2.48
CA SER A 111 14.45 18.95 -3.92
C SER A 111 13.96 17.80 -4.81
N LEU A 112 13.63 16.63 -4.26
CA LEU A 112 13.17 15.48 -5.05
C LEU A 112 11.85 15.72 -5.77
N HIS A 113 11.87 15.49 -7.07
CA HIS A 113 10.72 15.61 -7.95
C HIS A 113 9.91 14.31 -7.96
N PRO A 114 8.60 14.36 -8.28
CA PRO A 114 7.82 13.16 -8.49
C PRO A 114 8.45 12.28 -9.56
N ALA A 115 8.47 10.97 -9.34
CA ALA A 115 8.66 10.00 -10.42
C ALA A 115 7.36 9.92 -11.23
N SER A 116 7.42 9.64 -12.54
CA SER A 116 6.24 9.55 -13.44
C SER A 116 5.16 8.59 -12.93
N ASP A 117 5.59 7.58 -12.18
CA ASP A 117 4.75 6.58 -11.54
C ASP A 117 4.88 6.69 -10.01
N GLY A 118 3.87 6.20 -9.30
CA GLY A 118 3.93 6.06 -7.84
C GLY A 118 3.53 4.68 -7.40
N PHE A 119 3.95 4.32 -6.18
CA PHE A 119 3.62 3.00 -5.62
C PHE A 119 2.13 2.85 -5.31
N GLY A 120 1.43 3.99 -5.29
CA GLY A 120 0.00 4.09 -5.09
C GLY A 120 -0.57 5.28 -5.85
N THR A 121 -1.77 5.10 -6.40
CA THR A 121 -2.55 6.14 -7.07
C THR A 121 -3.97 6.13 -6.52
N THR A 122 -4.47 7.28 -6.10
CA THR A 122 -5.88 7.45 -5.69
C THR A 122 -6.59 8.32 -6.70
N TYR A 123 -7.78 7.91 -7.15
CA TYR A 123 -8.62 8.68 -8.08
C TYR A 123 -9.80 9.29 -7.32
N TYR A 124 -10.01 10.60 -7.44
CA TYR A 124 -11.23 11.26 -6.95
C TYR A 124 -12.23 11.43 -8.09
N ILE A 125 -13.47 10.97 -7.89
CA ILE A 125 -14.61 11.22 -8.78
C ILE A 125 -15.34 12.46 -8.24
N ASP A 126 -14.82 13.64 -8.54
CA ASP A 126 -15.61 14.86 -8.43
C ASP A 126 -15.69 15.50 -9.82
N GLY A 127 -16.86 16.00 -10.18
CA GLY A 127 -17.39 16.24 -11.54
C GLY A 127 -16.62 17.22 -12.43
N THR A 128 -15.40 17.60 -12.06
CA THR A 128 -14.44 18.33 -12.89
C THR A 128 -13.04 17.75 -12.74
N ALA A 129 -12.66 16.89 -13.69
CA ALA A 129 -11.29 16.45 -13.95
C ALA A 129 -10.52 15.86 -12.76
N GLY A 130 -10.86 14.60 -12.44
CA GLY A 130 -10.10 13.62 -11.65
C GLY A 130 -8.72 14.03 -11.16
N ILE A 131 -8.65 14.47 -9.91
CA ILE A 131 -7.37 14.62 -9.22
C ILE A 131 -6.91 13.20 -8.87
N ALA A 132 -5.83 12.76 -9.48
CA ALA A 132 -5.17 11.52 -9.13
C ALA A 132 -3.94 11.85 -8.27
N SER A 133 -3.95 11.44 -7.01
CA SER A 133 -2.78 11.59 -6.12
C SER A 133 -1.84 10.42 -6.34
N VAL A 134 -0.58 10.71 -6.63
CA VAL A 134 0.48 9.71 -6.80
C VAL A 134 1.41 9.77 -5.59
N TYR A 135 1.69 8.62 -5.00
CA TYR A 135 2.56 8.51 -3.83
C TYR A 135 3.96 8.03 -4.22
N ASN A 136 4.99 8.78 -3.81
CA ASN A 136 6.37 8.32 -3.82
C ASN A 136 6.93 8.31 -2.39
N LEU A 137 7.79 7.34 -2.10
CA LEU A 137 8.54 7.28 -0.87
C LEU A 137 9.97 7.71 -1.18
N HIS A 138 10.51 8.65 -0.42
CA HIS A 138 11.90 9.05 -0.54
C HIS A 138 12.65 8.71 0.74
N TYR A 139 13.86 8.19 0.62
CA TYR A 139 14.65 7.85 1.79
C TYR A 139 16.12 8.23 1.64
N ILE A 140 16.77 8.39 2.80
CA ILE A 140 18.20 8.63 2.91
C ILE A 140 18.81 7.41 3.56
N ASP A 141 19.74 6.75 2.86
CA ASP A 141 20.43 5.58 3.39
C ASP A 141 21.50 5.96 4.44
N MET A 142 22.12 4.94 5.03
CA MET A 142 23.18 5.13 6.03
C MET A 142 24.42 5.86 5.48
N ASN A 143 24.60 5.90 4.16
CA ASN A 143 25.69 6.57 3.46
C ASN A 143 25.31 7.99 2.98
N SER A 144 24.21 8.56 3.48
CA SER A 144 23.70 9.88 3.06
C SER A 144 23.30 9.97 1.59
N LYS A 145 23.04 8.85 0.91
CA LYS A 145 22.53 8.87 -0.45
C LYS A 145 21.00 8.88 -0.43
N VAL A 146 20.43 9.74 -1.27
CA VAL A 146 19.00 9.89 -1.45
C VAL A 146 18.49 8.95 -2.54
N HIS A 147 17.34 8.33 -2.28
CA HIS A 147 16.70 7.38 -3.18
C HIS A 147 15.19 7.61 -3.21
N THR A 148 14.55 7.13 -4.27
CA THR A 148 13.09 7.19 -4.44
C THR A 148 12.57 5.78 -4.71
N VAL A 149 11.49 5.43 -4.02
CA VAL A 149 10.64 4.27 -4.25
C VAL A 149 9.36 4.75 -4.90
N PHE A 150 9.10 4.29 -6.11
CA PHE A 150 8.01 4.77 -6.93
C PHE A 150 7.15 3.65 -7.52
N SER A 151 7.49 2.38 -7.30
CA SER A 151 6.61 1.26 -7.66
C SER A 151 6.17 0.46 -6.44
N LYS A 152 5.03 -0.24 -6.56
CA LYS A 152 4.57 -1.15 -5.50
C LYS A 152 5.58 -2.26 -5.21
N SER A 153 6.27 -2.76 -6.24
CA SER A 153 7.30 -3.79 -6.09
C SER A 153 8.51 -3.30 -5.29
N GLU A 154 8.98 -2.08 -5.54
CA GLU A 154 10.05 -1.44 -4.78
C GLU A 154 9.61 -1.15 -3.34
N LEU A 155 8.35 -0.76 -3.14
CA LEU A 155 7.81 -0.55 -1.80
C LEU A 155 7.84 -1.83 -0.98
N VAL A 156 7.39 -2.95 -1.56
CA VAL A 156 7.47 -4.26 -0.89
C VAL A 156 8.93 -4.64 -0.63
N GLY A 157 9.85 -4.37 -1.57
CA GLY A 157 11.28 -4.58 -1.34
C GLY A 157 11.88 -3.66 -0.26
N PHE A 158 11.29 -2.49 -0.02
CA PHE A 158 11.71 -1.53 0.99
C PHE A 158 11.18 -1.89 2.39
N LEU A 159 9.90 -2.27 2.47
CA LEU A 159 9.23 -2.64 3.72
C LEU A 159 9.50 -4.08 4.14
N GLY A 160 9.77 -4.99 3.20
CA GLY A 160 9.82 -6.42 3.49
C GLY A 160 8.41 -7.03 3.57
N GLU A 161 8.18 -7.85 4.60
CA GLU A 161 6.83 -8.33 4.92
C GLU A 161 6.05 -7.24 5.67
N ILE A 162 4.80 -7.03 5.28
CA ILE A 162 3.89 -6.13 5.96
C ILE A 162 3.46 -6.81 7.26
N ASP A 163 4.05 -6.41 8.39
CA ASP A 163 3.86 -6.99 9.72
C ASP A 163 3.55 -5.97 10.81
N THR A 164 3.71 -4.67 10.54
CA THR A 164 3.37 -3.61 11.47
C THR A 164 2.14 -2.79 11.04
N PRO A 165 1.46 -2.13 11.98
CA PRO A 165 0.41 -1.17 11.65
C PRO A 165 0.90 -0.01 10.77
N ALA A 166 2.17 0.39 10.89
CA ALA A 166 2.74 1.46 10.06
C ALA A 166 2.90 1.01 8.61
N GLU A 167 3.45 -0.18 8.39
CA GLU A 167 3.60 -0.77 7.04
C GLU A 167 2.24 -1.01 6.37
N MET A 168 1.26 -1.49 7.14
CA MET A 168 -0.11 -1.63 6.67
C MET A 168 -0.69 -0.28 6.23
N GLN A 169 -0.49 0.77 7.02
CA GLN A 169 -0.96 2.11 6.68
C GLN A 169 -0.26 2.67 5.43
N ILE A 170 1.05 2.47 5.30
CA ILE A 170 1.81 2.85 4.09
C ILE A 170 1.24 2.11 2.87
N MET A 171 0.99 0.80 3.00
CA MET A 171 0.48 -0.01 1.90
C MET A 171 -0.94 0.39 1.50
N LEU A 172 -1.74 0.87 2.45
CA LEU A 172 -3.13 1.24 2.18
C LEU A 172 -3.32 2.69 1.72
N LEU A 173 -2.26 3.49 1.62
CA LEU A 173 -2.33 4.91 1.23
C LEU A 173 -3.08 5.17 -0.08
N SER A 174 -2.98 4.28 -1.07
CA SER A 174 -3.67 4.42 -2.35
C SER A 174 -5.17 4.17 -2.29
N TYR A 175 -5.65 3.56 -1.20
CA TYR A 175 -7.05 3.23 -1.04
C TYR A 175 -7.72 4.33 -0.19
N PRO A 176 -8.63 5.13 -0.76
CA PRO A 176 -9.30 6.18 0.01
C PRO A 176 -10.20 5.58 1.08
N GLY A 177 -10.39 6.33 2.18
CA GLY A 177 -11.33 5.99 3.25
C GLY A 177 -10.69 5.57 4.58
N ILE A 178 -11.52 5.10 5.50
CA ILE A 178 -11.11 4.67 6.84
C ILE A 178 -10.86 3.17 6.83
N HIS A 179 -9.65 2.76 7.19
CA HIS A 179 -9.24 1.35 7.20
C HIS A 179 -9.39 0.70 8.57
N ARG A 180 -9.93 -0.51 8.56
CA ARG A 180 -9.88 -1.47 9.66
C ARG A 180 -9.31 -2.77 9.15
N TYR A 181 -8.47 -3.41 9.96
CA TYR A 181 -7.87 -4.68 9.57
C TYR A 181 -7.82 -5.69 10.71
N LYS A 182 -7.76 -6.96 10.34
CA LYS A 182 -7.56 -8.09 11.24
C LYS A 182 -6.66 -9.11 10.56
N GLU A 183 -5.64 -9.56 11.26
CA GLU A 183 -4.79 -10.65 10.80
C GLU A 183 -5.48 -11.99 11.05
N LYS A 184 -5.40 -12.89 10.06
CA LYS A 184 -5.91 -14.26 10.15
C LYS A 184 -5.16 -15.16 9.16
N ASP A 185 -4.59 -16.26 9.64
CA ASP A 185 -3.93 -17.30 8.82
C ASP A 185 -2.88 -16.71 7.86
N ASN A 186 -2.01 -15.81 8.36
CA ASN A 186 -1.00 -15.07 7.59
C ASN A 186 -1.55 -14.14 6.48
N LEU A 187 -2.81 -13.73 6.59
CA LEU A 187 -3.43 -12.74 5.73
C LEU A 187 -4.01 -11.61 6.55
N TYR A 188 -4.31 -10.52 5.87
CA TYR A 188 -5.08 -9.40 6.38
C TYR A 188 -6.46 -9.38 5.77
N ILE A 189 -7.48 -9.45 6.62
CA ILE A 189 -8.85 -9.10 6.25
C ILE A 189 -8.99 -7.61 6.51
N ILE A 190 -9.28 -6.84 5.47
CA ILE A 190 -9.35 -5.38 5.51
C ILE A 190 -10.75 -4.93 5.15
N ARG A 191 -11.23 -3.93 5.88
CA ARG A 191 -12.42 -3.15 5.57
C ARG A 191 -12.02 -1.71 5.36
N THR A 192 -12.43 -1.13 4.24
CA THR A 192 -12.30 0.30 4.00
C THR A 192 -13.70 0.88 3.85
N ASP A 193 -14.01 1.89 4.66
CA ASP A 193 -15.23 2.68 4.53
C ASP A 193 -14.85 4.01 3.86
N ASP A 194 -15.24 4.18 2.60
CA ASP A 194 -15.09 5.42 1.85
C ASP A 194 -16.45 6.13 1.74
N ILE A 195 -16.49 7.41 2.09
CA ILE A 195 -17.73 8.18 2.16
C ILE A 195 -17.50 9.54 1.51
N TYR A 196 -18.17 9.77 0.39
CA TYR A 196 -18.07 11.01 -0.38
C TYR A 196 -19.44 11.53 -0.80
N GLU A 197 -19.48 12.80 -1.20
CA GLU A 197 -20.65 13.48 -1.76
C GLU A 197 -20.47 13.53 -3.28
N GLU A 198 -21.46 13.04 -4.01
CA GLU A 198 -21.54 13.10 -5.46
C GLU A 198 -21.98 14.51 -5.91
N SER A 199 -21.76 14.84 -7.18
CA SER A 199 -22.04 16.17 -7.74
C SER A 199 -23.51 16.59 -7.68
N ASP A 200 -24.43 15.64 -7.56
CA ASP A 200 -25.87 15.86 -7.41
C ASP A 200 -26.33 16.00 -5.95
N GLY A 201 -25.40 16.02 -5.00
CA GLY A 201 -25.66 16.08 -3.56
C GLY A 201 -26.06 14.73 -2.94
N VAL A 202 -25.94 13.62 -3.69
CA VAL A 202 -26.11 12.26 -3.14
C VAL A 202 -24.86 11.88 -2.35
N TYR A 203 -25.04 11.33 -1.16
CA TYR A 203 -23.94 10.81 -0.37
C TYR A 203 -23.78 9.31 -0.62
N THR A 204 -22.59 8.91 -1.05
CA THR A 204 -22.25 7.52 -1.33
C THR A 204 -21.29 6.98 -0.29
N HIS A 205 -21.64 5.84 0.28
CA HIS A 205 -20.81 5.07 1.20
C HIS A 205 -20.43 3.76 0.54
N GLU A 206 -19.16 3.65 0.16
CA GLU A 206 -18.57 2.45 -0.39
C GLU A 206 -17.83 1.69 0.70
N ILE A 207 -18.14 0.40 0.82
CA ILE A 207 -17.50 -0.49 1.78
C ILE A 207 -16.71 -1.52 0.98
N TYR A 208 -15.40 -1.39 1.00
CA TYR A 208 -14.48 -2.35 0.40
C TYR A 208 -14.08 -3.39 1.42
N HIS A 209 -14.12 -4.65 1.02
CA HIS A 209 -13.62 -5.79 1.78
C HIS A 209 -12.49 -6.44 0.99
N ARG A 210 -11.28 -6.41 1.54
CA ARG A 210 -10.08 -6.97 0.91
C ARG A 210 -9.50 -8.09 1.73
N ILE A 211 -8.91 -9.07 1.05
CA ILE A 211 -8.01 -10.05 1.63
C ILE A 211 -6.64 -9.78 1.03
N MET A 212 -5.66 -9.44 1.85
CA MET A 212 -4.32 -9.08 1.43
C MET A 212 -3.30 -10.00 2.07
N ASN A 213 -2.29 -10.44 1.32
CA ASN A 213 -1.20 -11.23 1.88
C ASN A 213 -0.13 -10.34 2.55
N LYS A 214 0.87 -10.96 3.18
CA LYS A 214 1.98 -10.26 3.84
C LYS A 214 2.89 -9.48 2.90
N GLN A 215 2.82 -9.73 1.59
CA GLN A 215 3.57 -9.00 0.56
C GLN A 215 2.73 -7.85 -0.05
N GLY A 216 1.59 -7.51 0.55
CA GLY A 216 0.73 -6.42 0.08
C GLY A 216 -0.08 -6.72 -1.18
N SER A 217 -0.10 -7.97 -1.65
CA SER A 217 -0.95 -8.39 -2.78
C SER A 217 -2.38 -8.59 -2.31
N VAL A 218 -3.35 -8.02 -3.04
CA VAL A 218 -4.77 -8.22 -2.78
C VAL A 218 -5.23 -9.49 -3.49
N GLU A 219 -5.54 -10.51 -2.71
CA GLU A 219 -5.98 -11.83 -3.16
C GLU A 219 -7.48 -11.86 -3.51
N SER A 220 -8.26 -10.98 -2.88
CA SER A 220 -9.69 -10.80 -3.15
C SER A 220 -10.14 -9.41 -2.76
N GLU A 221 -11.05 -8.84 -3.55
CA GLU A 221 -11.78 -7.62 -3.22
C GLU A 221 -13.28 -7.82 -3.44
N ARG A 222 -14.10 -7.21 -2.57
CA ARG A 222 -15.55 -7.11 -2.73
C ARG A 222 -15.98 -5.72 -2.33
N VAL A 223 -16.92 -5.14 -3.08
CA VAL A 223 -17.45 -3.81 -2.80
C VAL A 223 -18.94 -3.90 -2.45
N LYS A 224 -19.36 -3.12 -1.46
CA LYS A 224 -20.76 -2.92 -1.13
C LYS A 224 -21.06 -1.43 -1.13
N PHE A 225 -22.08 -1.04 -1.88
CA PHE A 225 -22.52 0.34 -2.01
C PHE A 225 -23.73 0.63 -1.11
N VAL A 226 -23.74 1.79 -0.48
CA VAL A 226 -24.88 2.32 0.26
C VAL A 226 -25.04 3.80 -0.09
N GLN A 227 -26.08 4.13 -0.86
CA GLN A 227 -26.38 5.52 -1.24
C GLN A 227 -27.43 6.14 -0.30
N SER A 228 -27.34 7.45 -0.11
CA SER A 228 -28.29 8.23 0.68
C SER A 228 -28.38 9.68 0.21
N SER A 229 -29.58 10.17 -0.07
CA SER A 229 -29.84 11.57 -0.38
C SER A 229 -29.90 12.50 0.84
N SER A 230 -29.73 11.99 2.07
CA SER A 230 -29.86 12.79 3.30
C SER A 230 -28.52 13.18 3.92
N ARG A 231 -28.24 14.49 3.98
CA ARG A 231 -27.11 15.09 4.71
C ARG A 231 -27.08 14.76 6.21
N LYS A 232 -28.25 14.53 6.82
CA LYS A 232 -28.37 14.09 8.22
C LYS A 232 -27.85 12.65 8.41
N ARG A 233 -28.14 11.78 7.44
CA ARG A 233 -27.65 10.38 7.42
C ARG A 233 -26.15 10.34 7.16
N TYR A 234 -25.61 11.21 6.30
CA TYR A 234 -24.16 11.38 6.11
C TYR A 234 -23.43 11.75 7.40
N LYS A 235 -23.88 12.79 8.12
CA LYS A 235 -23.31 13.15 9.44
C LYS A 235 -23.39 12.02 10.46
N TYR A 236 -24.45 11.21 10.42
CA TYR A 236 -24.60 10.03 11.27
C TYR A 236 -23.60 8.92 10.90
N LEU A 237 -23.41 8.63 9.61
CA LEU A 237 -22.41 7.66 9.14
C LEU A 237 -21.01 8.10 9.60
N LEU A 238 -20.61 9.34 9.35
CA LEU A 238 -19.31 9.88 9.79
C LEU A 238 -19.07 9.72 11.31
N LYS A 239 -20.08 9.94 12.14
CA LYS A 239 -19.97 9.79 13.60
C LYS A 239 -19.91 8.34 14.08
N LYS A 240 -20.45 7.39 13.31
CA LYS A 240 -20.54 5.98 13.70
C LYS A 240 -19.25 5.20 13.44
N PHE A 241 -18.43 5.68 12.49
CA PHE A 241 -17.25 4.98 12.00
C PHE A 241 -15.90 5.59 12.43
N LYS A 242 -15.90 6.83 12.94
CA LYS A 242 -14.82 7.37 13.80
C LYS A 242 -14.81 6.63 15.13
#